data_AF-A0A961GXK2-F1
#
_entry.id   AF-A0A961GXK2-F1
#
_cell.length_a   1.000
_cell.length_b   1.000
_cell.length_c   1.000
_cell.angle_alpha   90.00
_cell.angle_beta   90.00
_cell.angle_gamma   90.00
#
_symmetry.space_group_name_H-M   'P 1'
#
loop_
_entity.id
_entity.type
_entity.pdbx_description
1 polymer ?
#
loop_
_entity_poly.entity_id
_entity_poly.type
_entity_poly.pdbx_seq_one_letter_code
_entity_poly.pdbx_strand_id
1 'polypeptide(L)'
;LLHDIGKPATRRFEGGGVTFHHHDVVGAKLAKKRLRELRFDNDTIKRVARLIELHLRFFGYSDQQWSDSAVRRYVRDAGDELERLHILTRADVTTRNRRKADRLAHAYDDIEKRIAELAEAEELAAVRPELDGDEIMRILDLPPGPLVGRAYTFLLELRLDEGPIGEAAATERLRAWYAEVR
;
A
#
# COMPACT_ATOMS: atom_id res chain seq x y z
N LEU A 1 -7.57 -25.10 1.00
CA LEU A 1 -7.32 -23.83 0.26
C LEU A 1 -8.19 -23.82 -1.00
N LEU A 2 -8.93 -22.73 -1.27
CA LEU A 2 -9.77 -22.57 -2.48
C LEU A 2 -9.09 -21.78 -3.60
N HIS A 3 -7.86 -21.26 -3.41
CA HIS A 3 -7.20 -20.36 -4.36
C HIS A 3 -7.06 -20.98 -5.77
N ASP A 4 -6.87 -22.29 -5.83
CA ASP A 4 -6.67 -23.05 -7.05
C ASP A 4 -7.95 -23.65 -7.66
N ILE A 5 -9.14 -23.37 -7.10
CA ILE A 5 -10.39 -24.00 -7.56
C ILE A 5 -10.71 -23.69 -9.03
N GLY A 6 -10.14 -22.62 -9.60
CA GLY A 6 -10.30 -22.26 -11.00
C GLY A 6 -9.49 -23.12 -11.98
N LYS A 7 -8.43 -23.82 -11.54
CA LYS A 7 -7.50 -24.54 -12.44
C LYS A 7 -8.20 -25.53 -13.38
N PRO A 8 -9.11 -26.41 -12.92
CA PRO A 8 -9.76 -27.35 -13.84
C PRO A 8 -10.55 -26.66 -14.96
N ALA A 9 -11.19 -25.52 -14.66
CA ALA A 9 -12.01 -24.77 -15.61
C ALA A 9 -11.18 -23.92 -16.59
N THR A 10 -9.94 -23.57 -16.24
CA THR A 10 -9.04 -22.77 -17.08
C THR A 10 -7.90 -23.58 -17.73
N ARG A 11 -7.91 -24.90 -17.55
CA ARG A 11 -6.90 -25.80 -18.12
C ARG A 11 -6.90 -25.75 -19.64
N ARG A 12 -5.74 -25.45 -20.24
CA ARG A 12 -5.50 -25.53 -21.69
C ARG A 12 -4.25 -26.35 -21.99
N PHE A 13 -4.20 -26.95 -23.18
CA PHE A 13 -3.03 -27.66 -23.70
C PHE A 13 -2.38 -26.78 -24.77
N GLU A 14 -1.20 -26.25 -24.48
CA GLU A 14 -0.51 -25.24 -25.30
C GLU A 14 0.99 -25.54 -25.30
N GLY A 15 1.63 -25.48 -26.48
CA GLY A 15 3.09 -25.61 -26.60
C GLY A 15 3.70 -26.92 -26.06
N GLY A 16 2.93 -28.02 -26.05
CA GLY A 16 3.36 -29.30 -25.47
C GLY A 16 3.26 -29.39 -23.95
N GLY A 17 2.66 -28.38 -23.29
CA GLY A 17 2.42 -28.34 -21.85
C GLY A 17 0.97 -28.03 -21.50
N VAL A 18 0.71 -27.88 -20.19
CA VAL A 18 -0.59 -27.51 -19.63
C VAL A 18 -0.51 -26.12 -19.00
N THR A 19 -1.43 -25.23 -19.36
CA THR A 19 -1.54 -23.87 -18.81
C THR A 19 -2.85 -23.68 -18.04
N PHE A 20 -2.87 -22.71 -17.12
CA PHE A 20 -4.01 -22.39 -16.24
C PHE A 20 -4.22 -20.87 -16.14
N HIS A 21 -4.12 -20.17 -17.27
CA HIS A 21 -4.22 -18.71 -17.29
C HIS A 21 -5.54 -18.23 -16.68
N HIS A 22 -5.48 -17.16 -15.88
CA HIS A 22 -6.63 -16.54 -15.22
C HIS A 22 -7.44 -17.43 -14.26
N HIS A 23 -6.83 -18.48 -13.70
CA HIS A 23 -7.50 -19.36 -12.73
C HIS A 23 -7.83 -18.66 -11.40
N ASP A 24 -7.09 -17.63 -11.03
CA ASP A 24 -7.37 -16.71 -9.93
C ASP A 24 -8.75 -16.04 -10.09
N VAL A 25 -8.99 -15.42 -11.26
CA VAL A 25 -10.26 -14.70 -11.54
C VAL A 25 -11.44 -15.66 -11.61
N VAL A 26 -11.27 -16.80 -12.29
CA VAL A 26 -12.32 -17.83 -12.36
C VAL A 26 -12.53 -18.47 -10.98
N GLY A 27 -11.46 -18.75 -10.26
CA GLY A 27 -11.47 -19.32 -8.92
C GLY A 27 -12.21 -18.44 -7.92
N ALA A 28 -11.99 -17.13 -7.96
CA ALA A 28 -12.71 -16.17 -7.11
C ALA A 28 -14.22 -16.21 -7.35
N LYS A 29 -14.67 -16.31 -8.62
CA LYS A 29 -16.10 -16.43 -8.96
C LYS A 29 -16.69 -17.74 -8.45
N LEU A 30 -15.98 -18.86 -8.63
CA LEU A 30 -16.40 -20.18 -8.15
C LEU A 30 -16.49 -20.22 -6.63
N ALA A 31 -15.49 -19.67 -5.93
CA ALA A 31 -15.47 -19.57 -4.48
C ALA A 31 -16.63 -18.73 -3.95
N LYS A 32 -16.92 -17.56 -4.56
CA LYS A 32 -18.10 -16.74 -4.18
C LYS A 32 -19.40 -17.55 -4.29
N LYS A 33 -19.61 -18.26 -5.40
CA LYS A 33 -20.81 -19.10 -5.59
C LYS A 33 -20.89 -20.16 -4.51
N ARG A 34 -19.79 -20.87 -4.25
CA ARG A 34 -19.79 -21.99 -3.30
C ARG A 34 -20.00 -21.53 -1.86
N LEU A 35 -19.36 -20.44 -1.44
CA LEU A 35 -19.52 -19.91 -0.09
C LEU A 35 -20.94 -19.36 0.16
N ARG A 36 -21.61 -18.81 -0.86
CA ARG A 36 -23.04 -18.44 -0.77
C ARG A 36 -23.93 -19.67 -0.55
N GLU A 37 -23.71 -20.76 -1.29
CA GLU A 37 -24.44 -22.01 -1.10
C GLU A 37 -24.22 -22.59 0.30
N LEU A 38 -23.02 -22.40 0.86
CA LEU A 38 -22.66 -22.79 2.22
C LEU A 38 -23.11 -21.79 3.29
N ARG A 39 -23.81 -20.71 2.90
CA ARG A 39 -24.39 -19.70 3.80
C ARG A 39 -23.39 -18.94 4.68
N PHE A 40 -22.17 -18.71 4.18
CA PHE A 40 -21.25 -17.74 4.81
C PHE A 40 -21.80 -16.31 4.69
N ASP A 41 -21.37 -15.44 5.59
CA ASP A 41 -21.72 -14.02 5.53
C ASP A 41 -21.06 -13.31 4.33
N ASN A 42 -21.64 -12.18 3.94
CA ASN A 42 -21.20 -11.44 2.75
C ASN A 42 -19.77 -10.89 2.87
N ASP A 43 -19.32 -10.54 4.07
CA ASP A 43 -17.99 -10.00 4.29
C ASP A 43 -16.94 -11.12 4.11
N THR A 44 -17.13 -12.25 4.78
CA THR A 44 -16.27 -13.45 4.59
C THR A 44 -16.20 -13.84 3.11
N ILE A 45 -17.33 -13.86 2.39
CA ILE A 45 -17.35 -14.18 0.96
C ILE A 45 -16.52 -13.18 0.15
N LYS A 46 -16.67 -11.88 0.42
CA LYS A 46 -15.93 -10.81 -0.27
C LYS A 46 -14.43 -10.96 -0.02
N ARG A 47 -14.03 -11.14 1.23
CA ARG A 47 -12.63 -11.24 1.68
C ARG A 47 -11.94 -12.49 1.10
N VAL A 48 -12.56 -13.66 1.23
CA VAL A 48 -12.01 -14.91 0.66
C VAL A 48 -11.86 -14.81 -0.85
N ALA A 49 -12.87 -14.29 -1.54
CA ALA A 49 -12.78 -14.18 -2.99
C ALA A 49 -11.74 -13.16 -3.44
N ARG A 50 -11.52 -12.08 -2.67
CA ARG A 50 -10.46 -11.10 -2.95
C ARG A 50 -9.08 -11.71 -2.79
N LEU A 51 -8.85 -12.49 -1.74
CA LEU A 51 -7.61 -13.24 -1.55
C LEU A 51 -7.33 -14.20 -2.72
N ILE A 52 -8.36 -14.94 -3.16
CA ILE A 52 -8.24 -15.84 -4.32
C ILE A 52 -7.97 -15.07 -5.62
N GLU A 53 -8.60 -13.92 -5.82
CA GLU A 53 -8.36 -13.11 -7.02
C GLU A 53 -6.93 -12.54 -7.07
N LEU A 54 -6.33 -12.23 -5.93
CA LEU A 54 -5.03 -11.57 -5.88
C LEU A 54 -3.83 -12.51 -5.67
N HIS A 55 -4.04 -13.79 -5.35
CA HIS A 55 -2.96 -14.66 -4.87
C HIS A 55 -1.80 -14.85 -5.87
N LEU A 56 -2.04 -14.72 -7.18
CA LEU A 56 -1.00 -14.81 -8.20
C LEU A 56 -0.24 -13.50 -8.46
N ARG A 57 -0.73 -12.38 -7.94
CA ARG A 57 -0.20 -11.04 -8.27
C ARG A 57 1.28 -10.93 -7.94
N PHE A 58 1.72 -11.53 -6.84
CA PHE A 58 3.15 -11.56 -6.47
C PHE A 58 4.01 -12.24 -7.56
N PHE A 59 3.58 -13.40 -8.05
CA PHE A 59 4.34 -14.20 -9.02
C PHE A 59 4.38 -13.56 -10.42
N GLY A 60 3.42 -12.71 -10.76
CA GLY A 60 3.42 -11.98 -12.04
C GLY A 60 4.58 -11.00 -12.21
N TYR A 61 5.29 -10.69 -11.13
CA TYR A 61 6.38 -9.70 -11.11
C TYR A 61 7.67 -10.25 -10.48
N SER A 62 7.74 -11.52 -10.08
CA SER A 62 8.87 -12.04 -9.29
C SER A 62 10.23 -12.05 -10.01
N ASP A 63 10.24 -11.87 -11.33
CA ASP A 63 11.46 -11.86 -12.15
C ASP A 63 12.03 -10.44 -12.36
N GLN A 64 11.33 -9.38 -11.92
CA GLN A 64 11.76 -7.99 -12.04
C GLN A 64 11.49 -7.22 -10.74
N GLN A 65 12.30 -6.19 -10.46
CA GLN A 65 12.03 -5.32 -9.32
C GLN A 65 10.70 -4.57 -9.54
N TRP A 66 9.86 -4.53 -8.51
CA TRP A 66 8.61 -3.80 -8.55
C TRP A 66 8.87 -2.29 -8.57
N SER A 67 8.15 -1.56 -9.42
CA SER A 67 8.12 -0.10 -9.32
C SER A 67 7.25 0.35 -8.15
N ASP A 68 7.52 1.53 -7.58
CA ASP A 68 6.70 2.09 -6.48
C ASP A 68 5.23 2.19 -6.85
N SER A 69 4.91 2.52 -8.11
CA SER A 69 3.54 2.56 -8.60
C SER A 69 2.88 1.17 -8.65
N ALA A 70 3.64 0.11 -8.93
CA ALA A 70 3.16 -1.26 -8.86
C ALA A 70 2.93 -1.69 -7.40
N VAL A 71 3.84 -1.35 -6.48
CA VAL A 71 3.71 -1.63 -5.05
C VAL A 71 2.46 -0.94 -4.47
N ARG A 72 2.29 0.37 -4.71
CA ARG A 72 1.10 1.12 -4.25
C ARG A 72 -0.20 0.53 -4.80
N ARG A 73 -0.21 0.10 -6.07
CA ARG A 73 -1.37 -0.57 -6.66
C ARG A 73 -1.66 -1.92 -5.99
N TYR A 74 -0.64 -2.71 -5.70
CA TYR A 74 -0.80 -3.98 -5.01
C TYR A 74 -1.37 -3.81 -3.60
N VAL A 75 -0.82 -2.88 -2.81
CA VAL A 75 -1.33 -2.52 -1.49
C VAL A 75 -2.77 -2.06 -1.56
N ARG A 76 -3.08 -1.09 -2.44
CA ARG A 76 -4.45 -0.58 -2.62
C ARG A 76 -5.44 -1.67 -3.05
N ASP A 77 -5.02 -2.55 -3.95
CA ASP A 77 -5.87 -3.64 -4.43
C ASP A 77 -6.15 -4.63 -3.29
N ALA A 78 -5.15 -4.96 -2.47
CA ALA A 78 -5.33 -5.87 -1.34
C ALA A 78 -6.15 -5.25 -0.20
N GLY A 79 -5.96 -3.95 0.08
CA GLY A 79 -6.62 -3.25 1.19
C GLY A 79 -6.39 -3.97 2.52
N ASP A 80 -7.45 -4.14 3.31
CA ASP A 80 -7.42 -4.82 4.62
C ASP A 80 -7.02 -6.30 4.56
N GLU A 81 -6.94 -6.89 3.36
CA GLU A 81 -6.50 -8.28 3.15
C GLU A 81 -5.01 -8.43 2.88
N LEU A 82 -4.22 -7.35 2.85
CA LEU A 82 -2.80 -7.38 2.50
C LEU A 82 -2.01 -8.41 3.33
N GLU A 83 -2.14 -8.37 4.65
CA GLU A 83 -1.45 -9.31 5.54
C GLU A 83 -1.85 -10.76 5.27
N ARG A 84 -3.15 -11.01 5.08
CA ARG A 84 -3.65 -12.36 4.77
C ARG A 84 -3.24 -12.83 3.38
N LEU A 85 -3.10 -11.91 2.43
CA LEU A 85 -2.56 -12.19 1.10
C LEU A 85 -1.10 -12.60 1.20
N HIS A 86 -0.31 -11.95 2.04
CA HIS A 86 1.09 -12.33 2.30
C HIS A 86 1.21 -13.73 2.88
N ILE A 87 0.41 -14.05 3.89
CA ILE A 87 0.35 -15.39 4.48
C ILE A 87 -0.04 -16.43 3.42
N LEU A 88 -1.08 -16.14 2.63
CA LEU A 88 -1.55 -17.04 1.58
C LEU A 88 -0.45 -17.32 0.55
N THR A 89 0.22 -16.28 0.03
CA THR A 89 1.24 -16.47 -0.99
C THR A 89 2.47 -17.19 -0.45
N ARG A 90 2.93 -16.88 0.78
CA ARG A 90 4.03 -17.61 1.41
C ARG A 90 3.69 -19.10 1.59
N ALA A 91 2.46 -19.42 2.01
CA ALA A 91 1.99 -20.78 2.17
C ALA A 91 1.82 -21.54 0.84
N ASP A 92 1.61 -20.84 -0.28
CA ASP A 92 1.48 -21.43 -1.61
C ASP A 92 2.83 -21.88 -2.21
N VAL A 93 3.94 -21.38 -1.69
CA VAL A 93 5.28 -21.81 -2.11
C VAL A 93 5.54 -23.26 -1.66
N THR A 94 5.14 -24.21 -2.50
CA THR A 94 5.17 -25.65 -2.22
C THR A 94 6.37 -26.38 -2.88
N THR A 95 7.44 -25.65 -3.21
CA THR A 95 8.57 -26.23 -3.94
C THR A 95 9.56 -26.97 -3.03
N ARG A 96 9.98 -28.18 -3.44
CA ARG A 96 11.11 -28.91 -2.82
C ARG A 96 12.48 -28.34 -3.22
N ASN A 97 12.53 -27.45 -4.21
CA ASN A 97 13.77 -26.83 -4.64
C ASN A 97 14.13 -25.68 -3.69
N ARG A 98 15.08 -25.94 -2.79
CA ARG A 98 15.54 -24.97 -1.78
C ARG A 98 15.93 -23.62 -2.40
N ARG A 99 16.71 -23.61 -3.48
CA ARG A 99 17.14 -22.37 -4.14
C ARG A 99 15.96 -21.53 -4.65
N LYS A 100 14.91 -22.19 -5.16
CA LYS A 100 13.69 -21.51 -5.62
C LYS A 100 12.88 -20.98 -4.43
N ALA A 101 12.74 -21.76 -3.37
CA ALA A 101 12.07 -21.33 -2.15
C ALA A 101 12.78 -20.11 -1.54
N ASP A 102 14.10 -20.17 -1.39
CA ASP A 102 14.91 -19.10 -0.82
C ASP A 102 14.76 -17.81 -1.65
N ARG A 103 14.85 -17.90 -2.99
CA ARG A 103 14.65 -16.75 -3.88
C ARG A 103 13.27 -16.11 -3.71
N LEU A 104 12.22 -16.92 -3.66
CA LEU A 104 10.85 -16.43 -3.49
C LEU A 104 10.66 -15.80 -2.11
N ALA A 105 11.23 -16.36 -1.06
CA ALA A 105 11.20 -15.80 0.28
C ALA A 105 11.88 -14.42 0.31
N HIS A 106 13.08 -14.30 -0.25
CA HIS A 106 13.81 -13.02 -0.31
C HIS A 106 13.05 -11.96 -1.11
N ALA A 107 12.45 -12.34 -2.26
CA ALA A 107 11.63 -11.42 -3.05
C ALA A 107 10.36 -10.98 -2.28
N TYR A 108 9.83 -11.84 -1.41
CA TYR A 108 8.69 -11.51 -0.55
C TYR A 108 9.08 -10.56 0.59
N ASP A 109 10.24 -10.79 1.20
CA ASP A 109 10.76 -9.91 2.25
C ASP A 109 11.10 -8.51 1.68
N ASP A 110 11.62 -8.45 0.45
CA ASP A 110 11.91 -7.18 -0.24
C ASP A 110 10.64 -6.37 -0.52
N ILE A 111 9.56 -7.00 -1.00
CA ILE A 111 8.30 -6.27 -1.24
C ILE A 111 7.66 -5.79 0.08
N GLU A 112 7.71 -6.58 1.15
CA GLU A 112 7.23 -6.16 2.46
C GLU A 112 8.00 -4.95 2.99
N LYS A 113 9.33 -4.98 2.87
CA LYS A 113 10.19 -3.84 3.21
C LYS A 113 9.83 -2.62 2.37
N ARG A 114 9.65 -2.78 1.05
CA ARG A 114 9.31 -1.67 0.15
C ARG A 114 7.95 -1.06 0.46
N ILE A 115 6.97 -1.88 0.85
CA ILE A 115 5.66 -1.41 1.30
C ILE A 115 5.81 -0.53 2.55
N ALA A 116 6.61 -0.98 3.53
CA ALA A 116 6.85 -0.22 4.76
C ALA A 116 7.56 1.12 4.48
N GLU A 117 8.63 1.11 3.68
CA GLU A 117 9.35 2.33 3.27
C GLU A 117 8.42 3.35 2.58
N LEU A 118 7.55 2.88 1.68
CA LEU A 118 6.61 3.76 0.99
C LEU A 118 5.52 4.30 1.91
N ALA A 119 5.01 3.47 2.83
CA ALA A 119 4.02 3.90 3.80
C ALA A 119 4.59 4.98 4.74
N GLU A 120 5.81 4.79 5.24
CA GLU A 120 6.51 5.77 6.08
C GLU A 120 6.75 7.08 5.33
N ALA A 121 7.22 7.01 4.08
CA ALA A 121 7.42 8.20 3.25
C ALA A 121 6.11 8.94 2.95
N GLU A 122 5.01 8.22 2.75
CA GLU A 122 3.68 8.80 2.55
C GLU A 122 3.13 9.43 3.82
N GLU A 123 3.30 8.80 4.98
CA GLU A 123 2.92 9.34 6.29
C GLU A 123 3.67 10.64 6.56
N LEU A 124 4.98 10.65 6.34
CA LEU A 124 5.81 11.84 6.47
C LEU A 124 5.36 12.96 5.52
N ALA A 125 5.06 12.64 4.26
CA ALA A 125 4.58 13.60 3.27
C ALA A 125 3.17 14.15 3.58
N ALA A 126 2.37 13.41 4.35
CA ALA A 126 1.05 13.81 4.81
C ALA A 126 1.10 14.72 6.04
N VAL A 127 2.25 14.81 6.73
CA VAL A 127 2.42 15.75 7.84
C VAL A 127 2.23 17.18 7.33
N ARG A 128 1.38 17.92 8.05
CA ARG A 128 1.10 19.34 7.81
C ARG A 128 1.34 20.11 9.11
N PRO A 129 1.85 21.35 9.02
CA PRO A 129 1.87 22.25 10.16
C PRO A 129 0.44 22.62 10.58
N GLU A 130 0.31 23.16 11.80
CA GLU A 130 -0.96 23.60 12.38
C GLU A 130 -1.55 24.83 11.68
N LEU A 131 -0.74 25.60 10.96
CA LEU A 131 -1.20 26.78 10.21
C LEU A 131 -1.00 26.56 8.72
N ASP A 132 -2.02 26.87 7.93
CA ASP A 132 -1.95 26.85 6.48
C ASP A 132 -1.44 28.16 5.87
N GLY A 133 -1.31 28.20 4.55
CA GLY A 133 -0.82 29.38 3.83
C GLY A 133 -1.70 30.62 4.02
N ASP A 134 -3.02 30.44 4.10
CA ASP A 134 -3.97 31.53 4.25
C ASP A 134 -3.92 32.12 5.67
N GLU A 135 -3.73 31.27 6.67
CA GLU A 135 -3.50 31.67 8.06
C GLU A 135 -2.18 32.41 8.23
N ILE A 136 -1.09 31.92 7.63
CA ILE A 136 0.20 32.60 7.62
C ILE A 136 0.07 34.00 7.02
N MET A 137 -0.58 34.13 5.86
CA MET A 137 -0.79 35.43 5.20
C MET A 137 -1.58 36.38 6.11
N ARG A 138 -2.64 35.89 6.77
CA ARG A 138 -3.48 36.69 7.68
C ARG A 138 -2.74 37.12 8.95
N ILE A 139 -1.95 36.24 9.55
CA ILE A 139 -1.24 36.48 10.82
C ILE A 139 -0.10 37.47 10.63
N LEU A 140 0.61 37.38 9.51
CA LEU A 140 1.79 38.18 9.20
C LEU A 140 1.49 39.40 8.31
N ASP A 141 0.24 39.57 7.87
CA ASP A 141 -0.19 40.60 6.92
C ASP A 141 0.64 40.59 5.63
N LEU A 142 0.82 39.38 5.07
CA LEU A 142 1.65 39.14 3.89
C LEU A 142 0.80 38.90 2.62
N PRO A 143 1.20 39.47 1.47
CA PRO A 143 0.66 39.05 0.19
C PRO A 143 1.18 37.64 -0.18
N PRO A 144 0.51 36.93 -1.09
CA PRO A 144 0.98 35.63 -1.59
C PRO A 144 2.35 35.78 -2.26
N GLY A 145 3.31 34.95 -1.84
CA GLY A 145 4.67 34.99 -2.37
C GLY A 145 5.65 34.02 -1.70
N PRO A 146 6.94 34.03 -2.10
CA PRO A 146 7.96 33.09 -1.61
C PRO A 146 8.12 33.09 -0.08
N LEU A 147 7.87 34.23 0.57
CA LEU A 147 7.97 34.37 2.02
C LEU A 147 6.94 33.52 2.77
N VAL A 148 5.72 33.40 2.24
CA VAL A 148 4.68 32.51 2.77
C VAL A 148 5.13 31.05 2.67
N GLY A 149 5.77 30.68 1.56
CA GLY A 149 6.37 29.35 1.39
C GLY A 149 7.46 29.06 2.43
N ARG A 150 8.37 30.02 2.68
CA ARG A 150 9.40 29.87 3.73
C ARG A 150 8.80 29.75 5.14
N ALA A 151 7.78 30.53 5.44
CA ALA A 151 7.05 30.46 6.71
C ALA A 151 6.39 29.09 6.90
N TYR A 152 5.77 28.57 5.84
CA TYR A 152 5.18 27.24 5.83
C TYR A 152 6.24 26.14 6.04
N THR A 153 7.39 26.23 5.36
CA THR A 153 8.51 25.31 5.57
C THR A 153 9.02 25.34 7.00
N PHE A 154 9.21 26.54 7.59
CA PHE A 154 9.61 26.69 8.98
C PHE A 154 8.63 26.01 9.95
N LEU A 155 7.31 26.22 9.75
CA LEU A 155 6.30 25.58 10.59
C LEU A 155 6.24 24.06 10.38
N LEU A 156 6.48 23.58 9.16
CA LEU A 156 6.56 22.15 8.89
C LEU A 156 7.78 21.52 9.58
N GLU A 157 8.95 22.16 9.55
CA GLU A 157 10.15 21.73 10.28
C GLU A 157 9.87 21.69 11.79
N LEU A 158 9.25 22.74 12.34
CA LEU A 158 8.84 22.78 13.74
C LEU A 158 7.88 21.63 14.11
N ARG A 159 6.91 21.33 13.24
CA ARG A 159 5.96 20.22 13.42
C ARG A 159 6.63 18.85 13.41
N LEU A 160 7.69 18.68 12.61
CA LEU A 160 8.47 17.45 12.50
C LEU A 160 9.39 17.25 13.70
N ASP A 161 10.00 18.33 14.21
CA ASP A 161 10.96 18.28 15.32
C ASP A 161 10.28 18.18 16.70
N GLU A 162 9.23 18.98 16.93
CA GLU A 162 8.60 19.12 18.25
C GLU A 162 7.25 18.38 18.35
N GLY A 163 6.72 17.88 17.24
CA GLY A 163 5.37 17.34 17.20
C GLY A 163 4.31 18.45 17.22
N PRO A 164 3.06 18.14 17.62
CA PRO A 164 1.99 19.12 17.61
C PRO A 164 2.14 20.07 18.79
N ILE A 165 2.30 21.36 18.53
CA ILE A 165 2.45 22.41 19.56
C ILE A 165 1.19 23.26 19.73
N GLY A 166 0.22 23.09 18.82
CA GLY A 166 -1.04 23.82 18.80
C GLY A 166 -0.95 25.20 18.15
N GLU A 167 -2.08 25.67 17.61
CA GLU A 167 -2.15 26.88 16.79
C GLU A 167 -1.61 28.14 17.49
N ALA A 168 -1.85 28.29 18.80
CA ALA A 168 -1.41 29.45 19.56
C ALA A 168 0.12 29.53 19.65
N ALA A 169 0.77 28.41 19.99
CA ALA A 169 2.23 28.32 20.05
C ALA A 169 2.84 28.44 18.64
N ALA A 170 2.24 27.79 17.64
CA ALA A 170 2.66 27.93 16.24
C ALA A 170 2.61 29.39 15.76
N THR A 171 1.56 30.14 16.13
CA THR A 171 1.42 31.56 15.82
C THR A 171 2.51 32.42 16.48
N GLU A 172 2.82 32.15 17.75
CA GLU A 172 3.89 32.84 18.47
C GLU A 172 5.25 32.59 17.81
N ARG A 173 5.57 31.32 17.53
CA ARG A 173 6.82 30.91 16.87
C ARG A 173 6.94 31.48 15.46
N LEU A 174 5.83 31.51 14.71
CA LEU A 174 5.76 32.13 13.38
C LEU A 174 6.10 33.61 13.43
N ARG A 175 5.55 34.35 14.41
CA ARG A 175 5.84 35.79 14.57
C ARG A 175 7.28 36.04 14.99
N ALA A 176 7.82 35.22 15.90
CA ALA A 176 9.21 35.30 16.33
C ALA A 176 10.16 35.07 15.15
N TRP A 177 9.95 33.99 14.40
CA TRP A 177 10.71 33.70 13.18
C TRP A 177 10.59 34.84 12.16
N TYR A 178 9.39 35.36 11.92
CA TYR A 178 9.20 36.44 10.94
C TYR A 178 9.94 37.72 11.33
N ALA A 179 10.04 38.04 12.62
CA ALA A 179 10.79 39.20 13.11
C ALA A 179 12.31 39.07 12.90
N GLU A 180 12.86 37.86 12.87
CA GLU A 180 14.29 37.62 12.63
C GLU A 180 14.66 37.67 11.14
N VAL A 181 13.73 37.30 10.25
CA VAL A 181 13.99 37.17 8.81
C VAL A 181 13.51 38.41 8.02
N ARG A 182 12.92 39.40 8.68
CA ARG A 182 12.48 40.67 8.10
C ARG A 182 13.62 41.69 7.99
#